data_AF-A0A6V7KW13-F1
#
_entry.id   AF-A0A6V7KW13-F1
#
_cell.length_a   1.000
_cell.length_b   1.000
_cell.length_c   1.000
_cell.angle_alpha   90.00
_cell.angle_beta   90.00
_cell.angle_gamma   90.00
#
_symmetry.space_group_name_H-M   'P 1'
#
loop_
_entity.id
_entity.type
_entity.pdbx_description
1 polymer ?
#
loop_
_entity_poly.entity_id
_entity_poly.type
_entity_poly.pdbx_seq_one_letter_code
_entity_poly.pdbx_strand_id
1 'polypeptide(L)'
;RGKFYPQLNYLVKVNTPRAVMAETKKAFKKLPNLEQAITALSNLKGVGTTMASALLAAASPENAPFMADECLMAIPEIEGIDYTTKEYLNFVQHIQTTVERLNKQ
;
A
#
# COMPACT_ATOMS: atom_id res chain seq x y z
N ARG A 1 11.20 -9.76 12.25
CA ARG A 1 10.59 -10.34 11.04
C ARG A 1 9.25 -10.96 11.39
N GLY A 2 8.24 -10.71 10.56
CA GLY A 2 6.82 -10.83 10.85
C GLY A 2 6.44 -12.00 11.76
N LYS A 3 5.85 -11.68 12.92
CA LYS A 3 5.12 -12.67 13.70
C LYS A 3 4.20 -13.38 12.72
N PHE A 4 4.34 -14.69 12.55
CA PHE A 4 3.39 -15.42 11.72
C PHE A 4 2.02 -15.19 12.34
N TYR A 5 1.16 -14.47 11.64
CA TYR A 5 -0.21 -14.20 12.04
C TYR A 5 -1.08 -15.22 11.30
N PRO A 6 -1.25 -16.46 11.80
CA PRO A 6 -2.06 -17.47 11.14
C PRO A 6 -3.49 -16.97 10.88
N GLN A 7 -3.96 -16.04 11.72
CA GLN A 7 -5.24 -15.36 11.56
C GLN A 7 -5.32 -14.50 10.29
N LEU A 8 -4.22 -13.95 9.77
CA LEU A 8 -4.23 -13.11 8.58
C LEU A 8 -4.63 -13.91 7.33
N ASN A 9 -4.10 -15.13 7.19
CA ASN A 9 -4.50 -16.02 6.09
C ASN A 9 -6.00 -16.36 6.16
N TYR A 10 -6.53 -16.56 7.36
CA TYR A 10 -7.96 -16.78 7.58
C TYR A 10 -8.78 -15.53 7.20
N LEU A 11 -8.36 -14.34 7.64
CA LEU A 11 -9.04 -13.08 7.32
C LEU A 11 -9.12 -12.83 5.81
N VAL A 12 -8.04 -13.11 5.07
CA VAL A 12 -8.06 -12.95 3.61
C VAL A 12 -9.02 -13.94 2.96
N LYS A 13 -9.02 -15.21 3.40
CA LYS A 13 -9.87 -16.28 2.84
C LYS A 13 -11.37 -16.06 3.03
N VAL A 14 -11.80 -15.32 4.05
CA VAL A 14 -13.23 -15.04 4.26
C VAL A 14 -13.78 -13.95 3.33
N ASN A 15 -12.94 -13.26 2.56
CA ASN A 15 -13.44 -12.33 1.54
C ASN A 15 -14.01 -13.10 0.35
N THR A 16 -15.27 -12.82 -0.01
CA THR A 16 -15.90 -13.47 -1.16
C THR A 16 -15.34 -12.91 -2.48
N PRO A 17 -15.33 -13.68 -3.58
CA PRO A 17 -14.90 -13.19 -4.89
C PRO A 17 -15.64 -11.92 -5.33
N ARG A 18 -16.93 -11.82 -5.00
CA ARG A 18 -17.76 -10.63 -5.26
C ARG A 18 -17.27 -9.41 -4.49
N ALA A 19 -16.96 -9.55 -3.20
CA ALA A 19 -16.43 -8.45 -2.38
C ALA A 19 -15.06 -8.00 -2.88
N VAL A 20 -14.17 -8.96 -3.19
CA VAL A 20 -12.84 -8.67 -3.76
C VAL A 20 -12.99 -7.87 -5.06
N MET A 21 -13.81 -8.32 -6.00
CA MET A 21 -14.03 -7.58 -7.25
C MET A 21 -14.64 -6.20 -7.04
N ALA A 22 -15.56 -6.04 -6.07
CA ALA A 22 -16.20 -4.76 -5.80
C ALA A 22 -15.21 -3.74 -5.23
N GLU A 23 -14.47 -4.10 -4.17
CA GLU A 23 -13.55 -3.20 -3.51
C GLU A 23 -12.31 -2.89 -4.37
N THR A 24 -11.78 -3.85 -5.11
CA THR A 24 -10.65 -3.61 -6.03
C THR A 24 -11.05 -2.68 -7.18
N LYS A 25 -12.19 -2.90 -7.83
CA LYS A 25 -12.71 -1.98 -8.87
C LYS A 25 -12.95 -0.57 -8.30
N LYS A 26 -13.49 -0.49 -7.08
CA LYS A 26 -13.72 0.78 -6.39
C LYS A 26 -12.39 1.49 -6.14
N ALA A 27 -11.38 0.79 -5.61
CA ALA A 27 -10.06 1.34 -5.32
C ALA A 27 -9.36 1.84 -6.58
N PHE A 28 -9.34 1.06 -7.66
CA PHE A 28 -8.65 1.46 -8.89
C PHE A 28 -9.30 2.67 -9.56
N LYS A 29 -10.62 2.84 -9.45
CA LYS A 29 -11.31 4.06 -9.89
C LYS A 29 -10.94 5.31 -9.09
N LYS A 30 -10.31 5.17 -7.92
CA LYS A 30 -9.87 6.31 -7.10
C LYS A 30 -8.48 6.81 -7.50
N LEU A 31 -7.72 6.06 -8.28
CA LEU A 31 -6.41 6.50 -8.74
C LEU A 31 -6.51 7.78 -9.57
N PRO A 32 -5.55 8.72 -9.43
CA PRO A 32 -4.31 8.61 -8.64
C PRO A 32 -4.46 8.95 -7.15
N ASN A 33 -5.67 9.14 -6.61
CA ASN A 33 -5.86 9.39 -5.18
C ASN A 33 -5.64 8.11 -4.35
N LEU A 34 -4.40 7.95 -3.88
CA LEU A 34 -3.96 6.76 -3.15
C LEU A 34 -4.61 6.61 -1.78
N GLU A 35 -4.91 7.71 -1.08
CA GLU A 35 -5.57 7.68 0.23
C GLU A 35 -6.95 7.01 0.12
N GLN A 36 -7.76 7.43 -0.87
CA GLN A 36 -9.06 6.84 -1.13
C GLN A 36 -8.95 5.41 -1.67
N ALA A 37 -7.91 5.10 -2.45
CA ALA A 37 -7.68 3.76 -2.98
C ALA A 37 -7.33 2.77 -1.85
N ILE A 38 -6.42 3.14 -0.94
CA ILE A 38 -6.11 2.37 0.27
C ILE A 38 -7.35 2.19 1.13
N THR A 39 -8.10 3.27 1.38
CA THR A 39 -9.32 3.19 2.19
C THR A 39 -10.34 2.22 1.61
N ALA A 40 -10.48 2.15 0.29
CA ALA A 40 -11.34 1.17 -0.36
C ALA A 40 -10.82 -0.27 -0.18
N LEU A 41 -9.51 -0.50 -0.39
CA LEU A 41 -8.91 -1.82 -0.22
C LEU A 41 -8.94 -2.32 1.23
N SER A 42 -8.80 -1.42 2.20
CA SER A 42 -8.86 -1.73 3.64
C SER A 42 -10.24 -2.21 4.11
N ASN A 43 -11.27 -2.14 3.27
CA ASN A 43 -12.57 -2.79 3.54
C ASN A 43 -12.49 -4.32 3.43
N LEU A 44 -11.47 -4.86 2.75
CA LEU A 44 -11.24 -6.30 2.68
C LEU A 44 -10.58 -6.78 3.98
N LYS A 45 -11.09 -7.88 4.52
CA LYS A 45 -10.56 -8.46 5.75
C LYS A 45 -9.11 -8.91 5.52
N GLY A 46 -8.22 -8.54 6.44
CA GLY A 46 -6.80 -8.88 6.35
C GLY A 46 -6.00 -8.04 5.34
N VAL A 47 -6.62 -7.01 4.74
CA VAL A 47 -5.93 -6.04 3.89
C VAL A 47 -5.76 -4.75 4.69
N GLY A 48 -4.53 -4.47 5.12
CA GLY A 48 -4.14 -3.18 5.71
C GLY A 48 -3.35 -2.33 4.73
N THR A 49 -2.79 -1.20 5.20
CA THR A 49 -2.02 -0.24 4.39
C THR A 49 -0.91 -0.89 3.56
N THR A 50 -0.10 -1.76 4.16
CA THR A 50 1.02 -2.42 3.48
C THR A 50 0.54 -3.34 2.36
N MET A 51 -0.45 -4.20 2.63
CA MET A 51 -1.01 -5.10 1.62
C MET A 51 -1.78 -4.35 0.54
N ALA A 52 -2.50 -3.28 0.90
CA ALA A 52 -3.14 -2.40 -0.05
C ALA A 52 -2.11 -1.73 -0.97
N SER A 53 -0.99 -1.24 -0.43
CA SER A 53 0.09 -0.64 -1.24
C SER A 53 0.71 -1.65 -2.22
N ALA A 54 0.85 -2.92 -1.84
CA ALA A 54 1.33 -3.96 -2.75
C ALA A 54 0.37 -4.19 -3.93
N LEU A 55 -0.94 -4.22 -3.65
CA LEU A 55 -1.97 -4.36 -4.68
C LEU A 55 -2.00 -3.15 -5.63
N LEU A 56 -1.88 -1.94 -5.08
CA LEU A 56 -1.83 -0.72 -5.87
C LEU A 56 -0.55 -0.63 -6.70
N ALA A 57 0.60 -1.05 -6.18
CA ALA A 57 1.86 -1.12 -6.92
C ALA A 57 1.78 -2.07 -8.12
N ALA A 58 1.06 -3.18 -8.00
CA ALA A 58 0.81 -4.08 -9.13
C ALA A 58 -0.15 -3.45 -10.18
N ALA A 59 -1.06 -2.58 -9.76
CA ALA A 59 -2.07 -1.97 -10.63
C ALA A 59 -1.62 -0.66 -11.29
N SER A 60 -0.78 0.12 -10.61
CA SER A 60 -0.35 1.47 -11.01
C SER A 60 1.04 1.76 -10.41
N PRO A 61 2.09 1.06 -10.88
CA PRO A 61 3.45 1.18 -10.34
C PRO A 61 4.03 2.60 -10.49
N GLU A 62 3.55 3.38 -11.45
CA GLU A 62 3.94 4.76 -11.68
C GLU A 62 3.46 5.73 -10.59
N ASN A 63 2.33 5.40 -9.92
CA ASN A 63 1.74 6.27 -8.91
C ASN A 63 1.88 5.72 -7.49
N ALA A 64 1.82 4.39 -7.34
CA ALA A 64 1.69 3.73 -6.04
C ALA A 64 2.92 2.84 -5.74
N PRO A 65 3.94 3.33 -5.02
CA PRO A 65 5.04 2.48 -4.60
C PRO A 65 4.58 1.47 -3.53
N PHE A 66 5.27 0.33 -3.46
CA PHE A 66 5.03 -0.68 -2.43
C PHE A 66 5.76 -0.31 -1.13
N MET A 67 5.01 -0.20 -0.02
CA MET A 67 5.55 0.13 1.31
C MET A 67 5.97 -1.15 2.04
N ALA A 68 7.19 -1.60 1.75
CA ALA A 68 7.85 -2.69 2.47
C ALA A 68 8.74 -2.17 3.61
N ASP A 69 8.93 -2.98 4.66
CA ASP A 69 9.81 -2.66 5.78
C ASP A 69 11.22 -2.31 5.29
N GLU A 70 11.75 -3.07 4.33
CA GLU A 70 13.08 -2.85 3.76
C GLU A 70 13.18 -1.48 3.05
N CYS A 71 12.10 -1.02 2.41
CA CYS A 71 12.06 0.30 1.78
C CYS A 71 12.07 1.42 2.81
N LEU A 72 11.34 1.27 3.91
CA LEU A 72 11.28 2.27 4.98
C LEU A 72 12.61 2.34 5.75
N MET A 73 13.23 1.19 6.04
CA MET A 73 14.54 1.12 6.70
C MET A 73 15.68 1.70 5.84
N ALA A 74 15.51 1.72 4.52
CA ALA A 74 16.50 2.28 3.60
C ALA A 74 16.46 3.82 3.53
N ILE A 75 15.43 4.46 4.09
CA ILE A 75 15.25 5.91 4.08
C ILE A 75 15.71 6.45 5.45
N PRO A 76 16.87 7.15 5.52
CA PRO A 76 17.43 7.61 6.79
C PRO A 76 16.50 8.55 7.57
N GLU A 77 15.62 9.27 6.88
CA GLU A 77 14.67 10.22 7.47
C GLU A 77 13.47 9.55 8.17
N ILE A 78 13.28 8.24 8.00
CA ILE A 78 12.17 7.50 8.62
C ILE A 78 12.66 6.82 9.91
N GLU A 79 12.37 7.44 11.05
CA GLU A 79 12.68 6.90 12.37
C GLU A 79 11.60 5.91 12.84
N GLY A 80 11.83 4.62 12.57
CA GLY A 80 10.92 3.55 12.98
C GLY A 80 9.85 3.23 11.94
N ILE A 81 9.09 2.16 12.18
CA ILE A 81 8.12 1.65 11.20
C ILE A 81 6.72 1.73 11.79
N ASP A 82 5.92 2.66 11.25
CA ASP A 82 4.49 2.73 11.46
C ASP A 82 3.74 2.51 10.14
N TYR A 83 2.64 1.77 10.21
CA TYR A 83 1.93 1.23 9.05
C TYR A 83 0.62 1.97 8.77
N THR A 84 0.59 3.27 9.06
CA THR A 84 -0.59 4.12 8.84
C THR A 84 -0.67 4.62 7.39
N THR A 85 -1.88 4.97 6.94
CA THR A 85 -2.08 5.61 5.63
C THR A 85 -1.29 6.92 5.52
N LYS A 86 -1.10 7.65 6.63
CA LYS A 86 -0.32 8.89 6.63
C LYS A 86 1.15 8.61 6.31
N GLU A 87 1.77 7.64 6.98
CA GLU A 87 3.15 7.27 6.70
C GLU A 87 3.32 6.70 5.28
N TYR A 88 2.31 6.00 4.78
CA TYR A 88 2.31 5.60 3.37
C TYR A 88 2.37 6.79 2.41
N LEU A 89 1.56 7.83 2.63
CA LEU A 89 1.57 9.02 1.76
C LEU A 89 2.90 9.78 1.86
N ASN A 90 3.50 9.88 3.05
CA ASN A 90 4.85 10.44 3.23
C ASN A 90 5.89 9.65 2.40
N PHE A 91 5.82 8.31 2.49
CA PHE A 91 6.67 7.42 1.70
C PHE A 91 6.48 7.63 0.19
N VAL A 92 5.23 7.71 -0.30
CA VAL A 92 4.95 7.99 -1.71
C VAL A 92 5.59 9.29 -2.16
N GLN A 93 5.45 10.36 -1.37
CA GLN A 93 6.04 11.66 -1.69
C GLN A 93 7.57 11.59 -1.75
N HIS A 94 8.20 10.86 -0.82
CA HIS A 94 9.65 10.65 -0.83
C HIS A 94 10.11 9.93 -2.11
N ILE A 95 9.41 8.86 -2.51
CA ILE A 95 9.71 8.12 -3.73
C ILE A 95 9.52 9.00 -4.97
N GLN A 96 8.42 9.74 -5.08
CA GLN A 96 8.18 10.63 -6.22
C GLN A 96 9.26 11.70 -6.36
N THR A 97 9.65 12.33 -5.24
CA THR A 97 10.76 13.31 -5.21
C THR A 97 12.07 12.68 -5.68
N THR A 98 12.34 11.44 -5.26
CA THR A 98 13.54 10.70 -5.67
C THR A 98 13.52 10.36 -7.16
N VAL A 99 12.37 9.92 -7.68
CA VAL A 99 12.16 9.64 -9.11
C VAL A 99 12.39 10.91 -9.93
N GLU A 100 11.80 12.04 -9.53
CA GLU A 100 12.00 13.33 -10.21
C GLU A 100 13.46 13.78 -10.20
N ARG A 101 14.17 13.60 -9.08
CA ARG A 101 15.59 13.93 -8.98
C ARG A 101 16.44 13.08 -9.91
N LEU A 102 16.19 11.77 -9.95
CA LEU A 102 16.96 10.82 -10.76
C LEU A 102 16.68 11.00 -12.26
N ASN A 103 15.44 11.28 -12.65
CA ASN A 103 15.08 11.50 -14.06
C ASN A 103 15.58 12.85 -14.63
N LYS A 104 16.09 13.76 -13.79
CA LYS A 104 16.74 15.01 -14.21
C LYS A 104 18.25 14.86 -14.44
N GLN A 105 18.83 13.69 -14.13
CA GLN A 105 20.24 13.36 -14.35
C GLN A 105 20.43 12.69 -15.71
#